data_AF-A0AA37EWT2-F1
#
_entry.id   AF-A0AA37EWT2-F1
#
_cell.length_a   1.000
_cell.length_b   1.000
_cell.length_c   1.000
_cell.angle_alpha   90.00
_cell.angle_beta   90.00
_cell.angle_gamma   90.00
#
_symmetry.space_group_name_H-M   'P 1'
#
loop_
_entity.id
_entity.type
_entity.pdbx_description
1 polymer ?
#
loop_
_entity_poly.entity_id
_entity_poly.type
_entity_poly.pdbx_seq_one_letter_code
_entity_poly.pdbx_strand_id
1 'polypeptide(L)'
;MQQVAVLTGDLVGSSELSSEDFAKVLQRLSEHLAQASEQYQCRYEIFRGDAFQLVLNDPRNALECALSIRLGLKAYGSNAQNFDARIGIGIGKIDPLAEYVSRSNGEAFILSGRGLDSLKRHYLGIFNNNEQFVQRIALLTKFADRQIQELTVRQAKALFLYWQLAEPSHAALAEQLSSSRVNATKLLNQSQYQLLDEYKHFFKQLMDEFYYGTASTIRS
;
A
#
# COMPACT_ATOMS: atom_id res chain seq x y z
N MET A 1 19.39 -10.84 -11.74
CA MET A 1 17.99 -11.00 -12.20
C MET A 1 17.16 -9.98 -11.46
N GLN A 2 16.34 -9.22 -12.17
CA GLN A 2 15.54 -8.13 -11.60
C GLN A 2 14.47 -8.70 -10.67
N GLN A 3 14.37 -8.14 -9.46
CA GLN A 3 13.29 -8.43 -8.52
C GLN A 3 12.04 -7.66 -8.93
N VAL A 4 10.86 -8.25 -8.74
CA VAL A 4 9.58 -7.55 -8.86
C VAL A 4 8.82 -7.63 -7.53
N ALA A 5 7.82 -6.78 -7.37
CA ALA A 5 6.85 -6.90 -6.28
C ALA A 5 5.48 -7.30 -6.82
N VAL A 6 4.86 -8.27 -6.16
CA VAL A 6 3.45 -8.60 -6.35
C VAL A 6 2.69 -8.18 -5.09
N LEU A 7 1.65 -7.39 -5.27
CA LEU A 7 0.69 -7.06 -4.21
C LEU A 7 -0.53 -7.95 -4.45
N THR A 8 -0.89 -8.80 -3.51
CA THR A 8 -2.16 -9.54 -3.53
C THR A 8 -2.99 -9.05 -2.34
N GLY A 9 -4.26 -8.72 -2.58
CA GLY A 9 -5.12 -8.20 -1.53
C GLY A 9 -6.59 -8.51 -1.71
N ASP A 10 -7.35 -8.26 -0.65
CA ASP A 10 -8.81 -8.36 -0.61
C ASP A 10 -9.41 -7.24 0.25
N LEU A 11 -10.70 -6.97 0.05
CA LEU A 11 -11.45 -5.98 0.83
C LEU A 11 -11.83 -6.53 2.21
N VAL A 12 -11.57 -5.74 3.25
CA VAL A 12 -11.91 -6.12 4.63
C VAL A 12 -13.43 -6.08 4.81
N GLY A 13 -14.00 -7.18 5.31
CA GLY A 13 -15.42 -7.25 5.68
C GLY A 13 -16.39 -7.12 4.51
N SER A 14 -15.93 -7.39 3.28
CA SER A 14 -16.72 -7.25 2.05
C SER A 14 -18.03 -8.04 2.07
N SER A 15 -18.03 -9.23 2.69
CA SER A 15 -19.21 -10.10 2.84
C SER A 15 -20.30 -9.55 3.77
N GLU A 16 -19.96 -8.56 4.60
CA GLU A 16 -20.89 -7.93 5.55
C GLU A 16 -21.46 -6.61 5.01
N LEU A 17 -20.95 -6.14 3.87
CA LEU A 17 -21.42 -4.91 3.23
C LEU A 17 -22.78 -5.12 2.57
N SER A 18 -23.58 -4.05 2.56
CA SER A 18 -24.75 -3.97 1.69
C SER A 18 -24.30 -4.04 0.22
N SER A 19 -25.16 -4.53 -0.68
CA SER A 19 -24.82 -4.58 -2.12
C SER A 19 -24.46 -3.20 -2.68
N GLU A 20 -25.06 -2.13 -2.15
CA GLU A 20 -24.76 -0.75 -2.54
C GLU A 20 -23.36 -0.32 -2.07
N ASP A 21 -23.02 -0.57 -0.80
CA ASP A 21 -21.70 -0.22 -0.26
C ASP A 21 -20.59 -1.07 -0.87
N PHE A 22 -20.86 -2.36 -1.15
CA PHE A 22 -19.97 -3.24 -1.87
C PHE A 22 -19.65 -2.70 -3.28
N ALA A 23 -20.68 -2.31 -4.04
CA ALA A 23 -20.49 -1.73 -5.37
C ALA A 23 -19.67 -0.43 -5.31
N LYS A 24 -19.94 0.44 -4.32
CA LYS A 24 -19.19 1.69 -4.12
C LYS A 24 -17.72 1.43 -3.80
N VAL A 25 -17.41 0.55 -2.85
CA VAL A 25 -16.02 0.27 -2.47
C VAL A 25 -15.26 -0.40 -3.61
N LEU A 26 -15.92 -1.28 -4.37
CA LEU A 26 -15.32 -1.94 -5.53
C LEU A 26 -15.01 -0.95 -6.66
N GLN A 27 -15.91 0.00 -6.91
CA GLN A 27 -15.64 1.09 -7.86
C GLN A 27 -14.42 1.91 -7.42
N ARG A 28 -14.33 2.27 -6.13
CA ARG A 28 -13.17 3.00 -5.59
C ARG A 28 -11.88 2.20 -5.67
N LEU A 29 -11.92 0.90 -5.38
CA LEU A 29 -10.78 0.03 -5.56
C LEU A 29 -10.31 0.07 -7.03
N SER A 30 -11.23 -0.10 -7.98
CA SER A 30 -10.91 -0.06 -9.41
C SER A 30 -10.26 1.26 -9.84
N GLU A 31 -10.80 2.40 -9.37
CA GLU A 31 -10.23 3.73 -9.63
C GLU A 31 -8.80 3.86 -9.07
N HIS A 32 -8.56 3.42 -7.83
CA HIS A 32 -7.22 3.45 -7.22
C HIS A 32 -6.22 2.52 -7.93
N LEU A 33 -6.67 1.34 -8.37
CA LEU A 33 -5.82 0.41 -9.13
C LEU A 33 -5.46 0.97 -10.50
N ALA A 34 -6.39 1.65 -11.18
CA ALA A 34 -6.12 2.35 -12.43
C ALA A 34 -5.10 3.49 -12.24
N GLN A 35 -5.26 4.31 -11.20
CA GLN A 35 -4.28 5.35 -10.85
C GLN A 35 -2.90 4.77 -10.54
N ALA A 36 -2.84 3.68 -9.77
CA ALA A 36 -1.58 2.98 -9.49
C ALA A 36 -0.94 2.42 -10.77
N SER A 37 -1.75 1.89 -11.70
CA SER A 37 -1.30 1.42 -13.01
C SER A 37 -0.60 2.52 -13.80
N GLU A 38 -1.19 3.72 -13.85
CA GLU A 38 -0.61 4.87 -14.53
C GLU A 38 0.65 5.38 -13.82
N GLN A 39 0.58 5.55 -12.50
CA GLN A 39 1.68 6.11 -11.70
C GLN A 39 2.93 5.20 -11.70
N TYR A 40 2.73 3.89 -11.55
CA TYR A 40 3.84 2.94 -11.38
C TYR A 40 4.11 2.08 -12.62
N GLN A 41 3.38 2.30 -13.71
CA GLN A 41 3.46 1.50 -14.95
C GLN A 41 3.33 -0.01 -14.65
N CYS A 42 2.41 -0.35 -13.74
CA CYS A 42 2.19 -1.71 -13.24
C CYS A 42 0.98 -2.36 -13.93
N ARG A 43 0.93 -3.70 -13.94
CA ARG A 43 -0.27 -4.44 -14.36
C ARG A 43 -1.10 -4.84 -13.15
N TYR A 44 -2.42 -4.78 -13.26
CA TYR A 44 -3.32 -5.21 -12.18
C TYR A 44 -4.49 -6.04 -12.70
N GLU A 45 -5.15 -6.74 -11.78
CA GLU A 45 -6.39 -7.46 -12.03
C GLU A 45 -7.24 -7.51 -10.76
N ILE A 46 -8.56 -7.33 -10.91
CA ILE A 46 -9.55 -7.64 -9.88
C ILE A 46 -10.17 -8.98 -10.24
N PHE A 47 -10.28 -9.88 -9.27
CA PHE A 47 -10.85 -11.20 -9.47
C PHE A 47 -11.67 -11.63 -8.24
N ARG A 48 -12.54 -12.63 -8.41
CA ARG A 48 -13.40 -13.18 -7.34
C ARG A 48 -14.25 -12.14 -6.60
N GLY A 49 -14.53 -11.00 -7.23
CA GLY A 49 -15.41 -9.94 -6.71
C GLY A 49 -14.67 -8.86 -5.94
N ASP A 50 -13.85 -9.21 -4.96
CA ASP A 50 -13.23 -8.27 -4.01
C ASP A 50 -11.71 -8.45 -3.83
N ALA A 51 -11.14 -9.48 -4.45
CA ALA A 51 -9.71 -9.72 -4.47
C ALA A 51 -9.05 -8.99 -5.64
N PHE A 52 -7.80 -8.57 -5.45
CA PHE A 52 -7.03 -7.87 -6.45
C PHE A 52 -5.56 -8.26 -6.38
N GLN A 53 -4.87 -8.06 -7.51
CA GLN A 53 -3.43 -8.29 -7.59
C GLN A 53 -2.77 -7.26 -8.50
N LEU A 54 -1.59 -6.78 -8.12
CA LEU A 54 -0.75 -5.86 -8.91
C LEU A 54 0.67 -6.41 -9.04
N VAL A 55 1.31 -6.13 -10.17
CA VAL A 55 2.73 -6.45 -10.44
C VAL A 55 3.50 -5.17 -10.69
N LEU A 56 4.35 -4.79 -9.73
CA LEU A 56 5.27 -3.66 -9.87
C LEU A 56 6.65 -4.15 -10.30
N ASN A 57 7.12 -3.64 -11.44
CA ASN A 57 8.45 -3.94 -11.98
C ASN A 57 9.58 -3.35 -11.11
N ASP A 58 9.29 -2.26 -10.40
CA ASP A 58 10.17 -1.69 -9.38
C ASP A 58 9.60 -1.96 -7.98
N PRO A 59 10.16 -2.93 -7.23
CA PRO A 59 9.69 -3.25 -5.90
C PRO A 59 9.81 -2.09 -4.91
N ARG A 60 10.65 -1.08 -5.16
CA ARG A 60 10.81 0.10 -4.28
C ARG A 60 9.52 0.89 -4.12
N ASN A 61 8.59 0.76 -5.06
CA ASN A 61 7.29 1.42 -5.03
C ASN A 61 6.21 0.59 -4.32
N ALA A 62 6.48 -0.66 -3.97
CA ALA A 62 5.47 -1.61 -3.48
C ALA A 62 4.80 -1.16 -2.17
N LEU A 63 5.60 -0.72 -1.20
CA LEU A 63 5.07 -0.26 0.09
C LEU A 63 4.20 0.99 -0.06
N GLU A 64 4.69 1.97 -0.83
CA GLU A 64 3.97 3.21 -1.07
C GLU A 64 2.64 2.95 -1.79
N CYS A 65 2.66 2.09 -2.82
CA CYS A 65 1.46 1.66 -3.53
C CYS A 65 0.44 0.99 -2.57
N ALA A 66 0.88 0.04 -1.74
CA ALA A 66 0.00 -0.64 -0.80
C ALA A 66 -0.61 0.31 0.25
N LEU A 67 0.20 1.22 0.81
CA LEU A 67 -0.30 2.21 1.77
C LEU A 67 -1.30 3.18 1.12
N SER A 68 -1.02 3.63 -0.11
CA SER A 68 -1.94 4.51 -0.85
C SER A 68 -3.27 3.83 -1.18
N ILE A 69 -3.28 2.55 -1.57
CA ILE A 69 -4.53 1.80 -1.80
C ILE A 69 -5.38 1.78 -0.51
N ARG A 70 -4.76 1.41 0.62
CA ARG A 70 -5.47 1.34 1.91
C ARG A 70 -5.99 2.71 2.37
N LEU A 71 -5.15 3.74 2.30
CA LEU A 71 -5.54 5.12 2.62
C LEU A 71 -6.66 5.63 1.72
N GLY A 72 -6.55 5.34 0.42
CA GLY A 72 -7.54 5.69 -0.59
C GLY A 72 -8.90 5.08 -0.27
N LEU A 73 -8.97 3.78 0.00
CA LEU A 73 -10.21 3.11 0.40
C LEU A 73 -10.78 3.71 1.69
N LYS A 74 -9.93 3.86 2.71
CA LYS A 74 -10.32 4.38 4.03
C LYS A 74 -10.81 5.82 4.00
N ALA A 75 -10.30 6.64 3.09
CA ALA A 75 -10.74 8.02 2.86
C ALA A 75 -12.19 8.13 2.34
N TYR A 76 -12.74 7.06 1.75
CA TYR A 76 -14.13 6.98 1.28
C TYR A 76 -15.09 6.34 2.27
N GLY A 77 -14.59 5.89 3.43
CA GLY A 77 -15.45 5.41 4.50
C GLY A 77 -16.33 6.51 5.10
N SER A 78 -17.15 6.11 6.06
CA SER A 78 -17.95 6.97 6.93
C SER A 78 -17.74 6.57 8.39
N ASN A 79 -18.35 7.31 9.32
CA ASN A 79 -18.35 6.93 10.73
C ASN A 79 -19.09 5.60 11.00
N ALA A 80 -20.03 5.23 10.13
CA ALA A 80 -20.82 4.01 10.26
C ALA A 80 -20.21 2.81 9.53
N GLN A 81 -19.46 3.07 8.44
CA GLN A 81 -18.87 2.04 7.60
C GLN A 81 -17.46 2.44 7.21
N ASN A 82 -16.46 1.72 7.69
CA ASN A 82 -15.08 1.92 7.27
C ASN A 82 -14.71 0.95 6.14
N PHE A 83 -13.88 1.40 5.20
CA PHE A 83 -13.34 0.57 4.14
C PHE A 83 -11.83 0.45 4.30
N ASP A 84 -11.28 -0.73 4.04
CA ASP A 84 -9.84 -0.99 4.06
C ASP A 84 -9.58 -2.28 3.24
N ALA A 85 -8.31 -2.56 2.97
CA ALA A 85 -7.89 -3.79 2.28
C ALA A 85 -6.76 -4.48 3.06
N ARG A 86 -6.76 -5.81 3.03
CA ARG A 86 -5.60 -6.61 3.43
C ARG A 86 -4.68 -6.75 2.22
N ILE A 87 -3.38 -6.56 2.41
CA ILE A 87 -2.40 -6.61 1.31
C ILE A 87 -1.15 -7.38 1.75
N GLY A 88 -0.86 -8.46 1.06
CA GLY A 88 0.43 -9.16 1.11
C GLY A 88 1.33 -8.68 -0.02
N ILE A 89 2.52 -8.17 0.32
CA ILE A 89 3.55 -7.77 -0.63
C ILE A 89 4.58 -8.91 -0.73
N GLY A 90 4.61 -9.61 -1.86
CA GLY A 90 5.64 -10.60 -2.17
C GLY A 90 6.73 -9.98 -3.04
N ILE A 91 7.99 -10.07 -2.62
CA ILE A 91 9.14 -9.59 -3.38
C ILE A 91 9.97 -10.79 -3.78
N GLY A 92 10.17 -10.95 -5.09
CA GLY A 92 10.80 -12.14 -5.64
C GLY A 92 10.93 -12.07 -7.16
N LYS A 93 11.41 -13.16 -7.73
CA LYS A 93 11.38 -13.35 -9.18
C LYS A 93 9.97 -13.75 -9.64
N ILE A 94 9.69 -13.49 -10.92
CA ILE A 94 8.49 -14.00 -11.59
C ILE A 94 8.88 -14.75 -12.86
N ASP A 95 8.02 -15.71 -13.23
CA ASP A 95 8.04 -16.26 -14.58
C ASP A 95 7.53 -15.18 -15.57
N PRO A 96 7.72 -15.37 -16.89
CA PRO A 96 7.13 -14.47 -17.87
C PRO A 96 5.63 -14.27 -17.60
N LEU A 97 5.21 -13.01 -17.52
CA LEU A 97 3.82 -12.68 -17.19
C LEU A 97 2.87 -13.26 -18.24
N ALA A 98 1.82 -13.92 -17.76
CA ALA A 98 0.73 -14.37 -18.61
C ALA A 98 -0.13 -13.16 -19.08
N GLU A 99 -1.08 -13.43 -19.97
CA GLU A 99 -2.08 -12.45 -20.40
C GLU A 99 -2.88 -11.87 -19.22
N TYR A 100 -3.18 -12.72 -18.23
CA TYR A 100 -3.85 -12.34 -16.99
C TYR A 100 -2.88 -12.43 -15.80
N VAL A 101 -2.93 -11.43 -14.91
CA VAL A 101 -2.08 -11.36 -13.72
C VAL A 101 -2.38 -12.52 -12.78
N SER A 102 -3.66 -12.90 -12.67
CA SER A 102 -4.16 -14.04 -11.89
C SER A 102 -3.65 -15.41 -12.35
N ARG A 103 -3.17 -15.51 -13.60
CA ARG A 103 -2.61 -16.74 -14.19
C ARG A 103 -1.08 -16.76 -14.25
N SER A 104 -0.45 -15.69 -13.78
CA SER A 104 1.00 -15.58 -13.73
C SER A 104 1.56 -16.32 -12.51
N ASN A 105 2.79 -16.81 -12.62
CA ASN A 105 3.46 -17.59 -11.59
C ASN A 105 4.83 -17.00 -11.24
N GLY A 106 5.36 -17.46 -10.11
CA GLY A 106 6.68 -17.10 -9.65
C GLY A 106 6.74 -16.92 -8.14
N GLU A 107 7.97 -16.77 -7.66
CA GLU A 107 8.29 -16.58 -6.24
C GLU A 107 7.50 -15.42 -5.63
N ALA A 108 7.45 -14.26 -6.30
CA ALA A 108 6.72 -13.10 -5.80
C ALA A 108 5.21 -13.36 -5.61
N PHE A 109 4.57 -14.06 -6.56
CA PHE A 109 3.15 -14.42 -6.49
C PHE A 109 2.86 -15.41 -5.34
N ILE A 110 3.74 -16.40 -5.16
CA ILE A 110 3.58 -17.38 -4.07
C ILE A 110 3.74 -16.69 -2.71
N LEU A 111 4.73 -15.80 -2.59
CA LEU A 111 4.99 -15.05 -1.36
C LEU A 111 3.85 -14.08 -1.03
N SER A 112 3.31 -13.34 -2.01
CA SER A 112 2.22 -12.40 -1.77
C SER A 112 0.93 -13.11 -1.37
N GLY A 113 0.57 -14.21 -2.05
CA GLY A 113 -0.63 -15.00 -1.77
C GLY A 113 -0.58 -15.67 -0.39
N ARG A 114 0.46 -16.48 -0.11
CA ARG A 114 0.64 -17.10 1.21
C ARG A 114 0.78 -16.05 2.31
N GLY A 115 1.42 -14.94 1.97
CA GLY A 115 1.58 -13.79 2.83
C GLY A 115 0.22 -13.24 3.27
N LEU A 116 -0.66 -12.94 2.31
CA LEU A 116 -2.04 -12.49 2.56
C LEU A 116 -2.79 -13.47 3.46
N ASP A 117 -2.73 -14.77 3.18
CA ASP A 117 -3.40 -15.80 4.01
C ASP A 117 -2.88 -15.82 5.46
N SER A 118 -1.62 -15.43 5.68
CA SER A 118 -1.00 -15.39 7.01
C SER A 118 -1.33 -14.13 7.83
N LEU A 119 -1.95 -13.12 7.21
CA LEU A 119 -2.28 -11.82 7.80
C LEU A 119 -3.48 -11.89 8.76
N LYS A 120 -3.34 -12.62 9.88
CA LYS A 120 -4.38 -12.87 10.88
C LYS A 120 -5.18 -11.60 11.28
N ARG A 121 -4.58 -10.76 12.11
CA ARG A 121 -5.16 -9.47 12.61
C ARG A 121 -4.50 -8.25 11.97
N HIS A 122 -3.62 -8.49 11.01
CA HIS A 122 -2.83 -7.48 10.33
C HIS A 122 -3.41 -7.29 8.94
N TYR A 123 -3.35 -6.08 8.38
CA TYR A 123 -3.84 -5.81 7.03
C TYR A 123 -2.70 -5.52 6.04
N LEU A 124 -1.45 -5.56 6.50
CA LEU A 124 -0.28 -5.38 5.65
C LEU A 124 0.86 -6.30 6.08
N GLY A 125 1.52 -6.93 5.10
CA GLY A 125 2.74 -7.69 5.31
C GLY A 125 3.68 -7.62 4.12
N ILE A 126 4.98 -7.73 4.37
CA ILE A 126 6.03 -7.82 3.37
C ILE A 126 6.73 -9.17 3.51
N PHE A 127 6.83 -9.90 2.41
CA PHE A 127 7.29 -11.28 2.36
C PHE A 127 8.39 -11.41 1.31
N ASN A 128 9.49 -12.04 1.71
CA ASN A 128 10.69 -12.22 0.90
C ASN A 128 11.45 -13.46 1.42
N ASN A 129 12.16 -14.17 0.54
CA ASN A 129 12.99 -15.31 0.92
C ASN A 129 14.31 -14.92 1.63
N ASN A 130 14.70 -13.65 1.60
CA ASN A 130 15.82 -13.13 2.37
C ASN A 130 15.36 -12.80 3.80
N GLU A 131 15.70 -13.67 4.75
CA GLU A 131 15.31 -13.52 6.15
C GLU A 131 15.86 -12.25 6.81
N GLN A 132 17.07 -11.81 6.46
CA GLN A 132 17.67 -10.59 7.02
C GLN A 132 16.88 -9.35 6.61
N PHE A 133 16.44 -9.29 5.34
CA PHE A 133 15.55 -8.23 4.86
C PHE A 133 14.22 -8.24 5.63
N VAL A 134 13.58 -9.41 5.75
CA VAL A 134 12.30 -9.54 6.46
C VAL A 134 12.42 -9.14 7.93
N GLN A 135 13.47 -9.57 8.62
CA GLN A 135 13.70 -9.23 10.03
C GLN A 135 13.83 -7.72 10.26
N ARG A 136 14.42 -6.98 9.32
CA ARG A 136 14.59 -5.52 9.43
C ARG A 136 13.30 -4.73 9.18
N ILE A 137 12.38 -5.26 8.37
CA ILE A 137 11.16 -4.54 7.99
C ILE A 137 9.93 -4.97 8.78
N ALA A 138 9.83 -6.24 9.20
CA ALA A 138 8.58 -6.83 9.67
C ALA A 138 7.94 -6.12 10.87
N LEU A 139 8.73 -5.64 11.82
CA LEU A 139 8.21 -4.91 12.98
C LEU A 139 7.67 -3.53 12.57
N LEU A 140 8.40 -2.80 11.72
CA LEU A 140 7.97 -1.51 11.20
C LEU A 140 6.70 -1.64 10.35
N THR A 141 6.59 -2.70 9.54
CA THR A 141 5.36 -3.01 8.81
C THR A 141 4.16 -3.17 9.74
N LYS A 142 4.33 -3.85 10.88
CA LYS A 142 3.25 -4.03 11.88
C LYS A 142 2.86 -2.72 12.56
N PHE A 143 3.82 -1.84 12.85
CA PHE A 143 3.53 -0.51 13.40
C PHE A 143 2.79 0.35 12.39
N ALA A 144 3.26 0.41 11.15
CA ALA A 144 2.59 1.13 10.07
C ALA A 144 1.18 0.58 9.79
N ASP A 145 1.02 -0.75 9.76
CA ASP A 145 -0.28 -1.41 9.62
C ASP A 145 -1.26 -0.96 10.72
N ARG A 146 -0.82 -1.02 11.99
CA ARG A 146 -1.62 -0.57 13.14
C ARG A 146 -2.00 0.90 13.02
N GLN A 147 -1.05 1.75 12.67
CA GLN A 147 -1.25 3.19 12.48
C GLN A 147 -2.33 3.47 11.44
N ILE A 148 -2.28 2.82 10.26
CA ILE A 148 -3.28 2.99 9.20
C ILE A 148 -4.66 2.49 9.66
N GLN A 149 -4.73 1.35 10.36
CA GLN A 149 -5.99 0.83 10.88
C GLN A 149 -6.68 1.82 11.83
N GLU A 150 -5.91 2.50 12.70
CA GLU A 150 -6.42 3.45 13.69
C GLU A 150 -6.83 4.81 13.12
N LEU A 151 -6.44 5.15 11.89
CA LEU A 151 -6.80 6.45 11.32
C LEU A 151 -8.33 6.60 11.26
N THR A 152 -8.80 7.80 11.54
CA THR A 152 -10.16 8.19 11.17
C THR A 152 -10.25 8.42 9.66
N VAL A 153 -11.46 8.36 9.09
CA VAL A 153 -11.70 8.68 7.67
C VAL A 153 -11.09 10.04 7.28
N ARG A 154 -11.23 11.06 8.13
CA ARG A 154 -10.68 12.40 7.87
C ARG A 154 -9.15 12.43 7.87
N GLN A 155 -8.51 11.70 8.79
CA GLN A 155 -7.05 11.60 8.83
C GLN A 155 -6.52 10.81 7.63
N ALA A 156 -7.16 9.69 7.28
CA ALA A 156 -6.81 8.91 6.09
C ALA A 156 -6.94 9.75 4.81
N LYS A 157 -8.05 10.51 4.66
CA LYS A 157 -8.25 11.42 3.54
C LYS A 157 -7.18 12.52 3.47
N ALA A 158 -6.85 13.15 4.61
CA ALA A 158 -5.82 14.18 4.65
C ALA A 158 -4.45 13.64 4.21
N LEU A 159 -4.06 12.47 4.73
CA LEU A 159 -2.80 11.84 4.39
C LEU A 159 -2.76 11.37 2.92
N PHE A 160 -3.84 10.76 2.44
CA PHE A 160 -3.98 10.32 1.06
C PHE A 160 -3.80 11.48 0.07
N LEU A 161 -4.51 12.60 0.29
CA LEU A 161 -4.39 13.79 -0.55
C LEU A 161 -3.00 14.42 -0.46
N TYR A 162 -2.41 14.44 0.74
CA TYR A 162 -1.06 14.99 0.94
C TYR A 162 0.00 14.24 0.11
N TRP A 163 -0.10 12.91 0.03
CA TRP A 163 0.81 12.09 -0.78
C TRP A 163 0.60 12.19 -2.30
N GLN A 164 -0.52 12.75 -2.75
CA GLN A 164 -0.77 12.99 -4.17
C GLN A 164 -0.29 14.36 -4.66
N LEU A 165 0.09 15.26 -3.74
CA LEU A 165 0.60 16.57 -4.11
C LEU A 165 1.97 16.44 -4.78
N ALA A 166 2.13 17.06 -5.94
CA ALA A 166 3.45 17.18 -6.59
C ALA A 166 4.46 17.91 -5.70
N GLU A 167 3.98 18.94 -4.98
CA GLU A 167 4.74 19.66 -3.96
C GLU A 167 3.99 19.61 -2.62
N PRO A 168 4.25 18.58 -1.77
CA PRO A 168 3.54 18.40 -0.52
C PRO A 168 3.77 19.58 0.44
N SER A 169 2.69 20.28 0.78
CA SER A 169 2.71 21.30 1.82
C SER A 169 1.40 21.33 2.59
N HIS A 170 1.45 21.75 3.85
CA HIS A 170 0.25 21.88 4.68
C HIS A 170 -0.72 22.95 4.14
N ALA A 171 -0.23 23.91 3.35
CA ALA A 171 -1.06 24.92 2.69
C ALA A 171 -1.80 24.34 1.49
N ALA A 172 -1.08 23.64 0.60
CA ALA A 172 -1.70 22.97 -0.55
C ALA A 172 -2.72 21.90 -0.11
N LEU A 173 -2.42 21.15 0.96
CA LEU A 173 -3.40 20.22 1.53
C LEU A 173 -4.66 20.94 2.05
N ALA A 174 -4.51 22.10 2.67
CA ALA A 174 -5.64 22.87 3.17
C ALA A 174 -6.57 23.32 2.04
N GLU A 175 -6.01 23.71 0.89
CA GLU A 175 -6.77 24.02 -0.33
C GLU A 175 -7.53 22.80 -0.84
N GLN A 176 -6.87 21.64 -0.97
CA GLN A 176 -7.50 20.38 -1.38
C GLN A 176 -8.64 19.94 -0.44
N LEU A 177 -8.47 20.16 0.86
CA LEU A 177 -9.48 19.86 1.88
C LEU A 177 -10.58 20.93 2.00
N SER A 178 -10.46 22.06 1.31
CA SER A 178 -11.31 23.26 1.52
C SER A 178 -11.39 23.62 3.01
N SER A 179 -10.24 23.66 3.68
CA SER A 179 -10.13 23.84 5.14
C SER A 179 -8.98 24.79 5.50
N SER A 180 -8.77 25.05 6.80
CA SER A 180 -7.67 25.90 7.26
C SER A 180 -6.35 25.12 7.33
N ARG A 181 -5.22 25.82 7.12
CA ARG A 181 -3.87 25.26 7.29
C ARG A 181 -3.65 24.64 8.68
N VAL A 182 -4.23 25.26 9.71
CA VAL A 182 -4.16 24.75 11.10
C VAL A 182 -4.85 23.38 11.19
N ASN A 183 -6.04 23.23 10.59
CA ASN A 183 -6.75 21.95 10.58
C ASN A 183 -6.02 20.88 9.75
N ALA A 184 -5.50 21.24 8.57
CA ALA A 184 -4.70 20.33 7.74
C ALA A 184 -3.45 19.81 8.50
N THR A 185 -2.72 20.72 9.15
CA THR A 185 -1.57 20.38 10.01
C THR A 185 -1.97 19.45 11.14
N LYS A 186 -3.09 19.73 11.82
CA LYS A 186 -3.59 18.89 12.91
C LYS A 186 -3.91 17.47 12.43
N LEU A 187 -4.61 17.33 11.31
CA LEU A 187 -4.96 16.02 10.73
C LEU A 187 -3.70 15.21 10.38
N LEU A 188 -2.72 15.84 9.73
CA LEU A 188 -1.45 15.20 9.39
C LEU A 188 -0.68 14.75 10.63
N ASN A 189 -0.50 15.64 11.62
CA ASN A 189 0.24 15.30 12.84
C ASN A 189 -0.44 14.19 13.64
N GLN A 190 -1.77 14.20 13.73
CA GLN A 190 -2.53 13.12 14.39
C GLN A 190 -2.44 11.79 13.63
N SER A 191 -2.28 11.84 12.30
CA SER A 191 -2.00 10.66 11.50
C SER A 191 -0.55 10.19 11.59
N GLN A 192 0.33 10.92 12.28
CA GLN A 192 1.77 10.65 12.41
C GLN A 192 2.45 10.44 11.04
N TYR A 193 2.10 11.28 10.06
CA TYR A 193 2.48 11.09 8.65
C TYR A 193 3.99 10.98 8.41
N GLN A 194 4.80 11.72 9.18
CA GLN A 194 6.27 11.71 9.07
C GLN A 194 6.86 10.32 9.28
N LEU A 195 6.31 9.53 10.21
CA LEU A 195 6.77 8.15 10.44
C LEU A 195 6.48 7.25 9.23
N LEU A 196 5.36 7.46 8.54
CA LEU A 196 5.04 6.71 7.33
C LEU A 196 5.91 7.15 6.15
N ASP A 197 6.23 8.44 6.05
CA ASP A 197 7.18 8.95 5.05
C ASP A 197 8.59 8.38 5.29
N GLU A 198 9.09 8.40 6.52
CA GLU A 198 10.36 7.78 6.89
C GLU A 198 10.35 6.28 6.64
N TYR A 199 9.26 5.58 6.95
CA TYR A 199 9.12 4.15 6.69
C TYR A 199 9.17 3.81 5.19
N LYS A 200 8.50 4.60 4.34
CA LYS A 200 8.60 4.48 2.87
C LYS A 200 10.04 4.66 2.40
N HIS A 201 10.75 5.68 2.90
CA HIS A 201 12.14 5.92 2.55
C HIS A 201 13.06 4.79 3.01
N PHE A 202 12.91 4.32 4.24
CA PHE A 202 13.67 3.21 4.79
C PHE A 202 13.46 1.92 3.99
N PHE A 203 12.23 1.64 3.57
CA PHE A 203 11.95 0.50 2.69
C PHE A 203 12.68 0.61 1.35
N LYS A 204 12.69 1.80 0.71
CA LYS A 204 13.45 2.04 -0.53
C LYS A 204 14.95 1.82 -0.31
N GLN A 205 15.52 2.32 0.79
CA GLN A 205 16.92 2.09 1.15
C GLN A 205 17.26 0.61 1.34
N LEU A 206 16.41 -0.15 2.03
CA LEU A 206 16.59 -1.59 2.19
C LEU A 206 16.53 -2.33 0.85
N MET A 207 15.63 -1.93 -0.03
CA MET A 207 15.56 -2.52 -1.37
C MET A 207 16.85 -2.26 -2.15
N ASP A 208 17.39 -1.04 -2.08
CA ASP A 208 18.65 -0.70 -2.74
C ASP A 208 19.83 -1.46 -2.12
N GLU A 209 19.91 -1.54 -0.79
CA GLU A 209 20.96 -2.28 -0.07
C GLU A 209 21.01 -3.77 -0.46
N PHE A 210 19.86 -4.44 -0.49
CA PHE A 210 19.80 -5.90 -0.68
C PHE A 210 19.76 -6.34 -2.15
N TYR A 211 19.26 -5.51 -3.07
CA TYR A 211 18.93 -5.96 -4.44
C TYR A 211 19.46 -5.08 -5.57
N TYR A 212 19.85 -3.83 -5.30
CA TYR A 212 20.34 -2.92 -6.35
C TYR A 212 21.74 -2.37 -6.10
N GLY A 213 22.32 -2.64 -4.92
CA GLY A 213 23.70 -2.32 -4.59
C GLY A 213 23.99 -0.82 -4.63
N THR A 214 23.54 -0.05 -3.63
CA THR A 214 24.12 1.27 -3.39
C THR A 214 25.35 1.15 -2.50
N ALA A 215 26.52 1.43 -3.09
CA ALA A 215 27.75 1.71 -2.38
C ALA A 215 27.60 2.98 -1.52
N SER A 216 27.25 2.83 -0.25
CA SER A 216 27.62 3.80 0.79
C SER A 216 28.28 3.01 1.92
N THR A 217 29.58 2.79 1.87
CA THR A 217 30.55 3.67 2.54
C THR A 217 29.89 4.53 3.62
N ILE A 218 29.46 3.91 4.72
CA ILE A 218 29.43 4.61 6.01
C ILE A 218 30.88 4.63 6.48
N ARG A 219 31.62 5.67 6.08
CA ARG A 219 32.79 6.11 6.83
C ARG A 219 32.27 6.80 8.08
N SER A 220 32.50 6.18 9.23
CA SER A 220 32.77 6.88 10.49
C SER A 220 34.11 6.37 10.99
#